data_AF-A0AA51UEM8-F1
#
_entry.id   AF-A0AA51UEM8-F1
#
_cell.length_a   1.000
_cell.length_b   1.000
_cell.length_c   1.000
_cell.angle_alpha   90.00
_cell.angle_beta   90.00
_cell.angle_gamma   90.00
#
_symmetry.space_group_name_H-M   'P 1'
#
loop_
_entity.id
_entity.type
_entity.pdbx_description
1 polymer ?
#
loop_
_entity_poly.entity_id
_entity_poly.type
_entity_poly.pdbx_seq_one_letter_code
_entity_poly.pdbx_strand_id
1 'polypeptide(L)'
;MDTLNFDGSCDPNPGGIMGFGWVINWSTGKAPTEGSKEKKSSPSNTNNVAEYTALKEGISNYLKLGGKGPLQVYGDSKLVINQMSGTWKINNQNLLEINKQIASEIKKHDLKVKFGWVPREQNTTADRLAMPGSSSKNSSKTSSKASSIKPEERKFVADVNSSSLSPQLRLKINELNTEPSPGFKSFAQLKVGGMDSFSRKKLEELQEEAGKKASSIVQNEFPKNLTHQASALRWMLRGLSTDLAVRKVQIDVEISKKKKR
;
A
#
# COMPACT_ATOMS: atom_id res chain seq x y z
N MET A 1 -9.24 28.95 -3.14
CA MET A 1 -7.91 28.35 -2.88
C MET A 1 -7.80 27.14 -3.77
N ASP A 2 -6.70 27.02 -4.52
CA ASP A 2 -6.48 25.87 -5.38
C ASP A 2 -6.09 24.66 -4.53
N THR A 3 -6.37 23.46 -5.01
CA THR A 3 -5.96 22.22 -4.34
C THR A 3 -5.14 21.33 -5.24
N LEU A 4 -4.15 20.65 -4.68
CA LEU A 4 -3.34 19.64 -5.36
C LEU A 4 -3.42 18.33 -4.58
N ASN A 5 -4.01 17.31 -5.18
CA ASN A 5 -3.94 15.94 -4.69
C ASN A 5 -2.77 15.22 -5.39
N PHE A 6 -2.02 14.41 -4.66
CA PHE A 6 -0.96 13.57 -5.24
C PHE A 6 -1.00 12.15 -4.66
N ASP A 7 -0.50 11.19 -5.42
CA ASP A 7 -0.18 9.85 -4.94
C ASP A 7 1.02 9.30 -5.72
N GLY A 8 1.79 8.42 -5.11
CA GLY A 8 2.90 7.71 -5.72
C GLY A 8 2.86 6.23 -5.39
N SER A 9 3.05 5.39 -6.41
CA SER A 9 3.11 3.95 -6.22
C SER A 9 4.39 3.36 -6.81
N CYS A 10 4.91 2.30 -6.20
CA CYS A 10 6.04 1.52 -6.69
C CYS A 10 5.66 0.03 -6.65
N ASP A 11 5.77 -0.67 -7.78
CA ASP A 11 5.45 -2.09 -7.83
C ASP A 11 6.45 -2.90 -8.69
N PRO A 12 7.12 -3.92 -8.12
CA PRO A 12 7.21 -4.23 -6.67
C PRO A 12 7.92 -3.13 -5.86
N ASN A 13 7.66 -3.05 -4.55
CA ASN A 13 8.33 -2.10 -3.65
C ASN A 13 9.27 -2.83 -2.67
N PRO A 14 10.60 -2.60 -2.68
CA PRO A 14 11.35 -1.73 -3.59
C PRO A 14 11.65 -2.40 -4.94
N GLY A 15 12.17 -1.62 -5.89
CA GLY A 15 12.81 -2.14 -7.10
C GLY A 15 11.99 -1.98 -8.38
N GLY A 16 10.68 -1.81 -8.24
CA GLY A 16 9.72 -1.82 -9.33
C GLY A 16 9.53 -0.50 -10.04
N ILE A 17 8.59 -0.50 -10.98
CA ILE A 17 8.20 0.71 -11.71
C ILE A 17 7.51 1.64 -10.73
N MET A 18 7.88 2.92 -10.75
CA MET A 18 7.16 3.94 -9.98
C MET A 18 6.19 4.67 -10.88
N GLY A 19 4.97 4.87 -10.41
CA GLY A 19 4.01 5.78 -11.01
C GLY A 19 3.74 6.96 -10.08
N PHE A 20 3.48 8.11 -10.68
CA PHE A 20 3.26 9.38 -10.03
C PHE A 20 1.97 9.96 -10.58
N GLY A 21 1.00 10.23 -9.70
CA GLY A 21 -0.30 10.79 -10.09
C GLY A 21 -0.58 12.08 -9.35
N TRP A 22 -1.20 13.05 -10.03
CA TRP A 22 -1.67 14.27 -9.39
C TRP A 22 -2.92 14.84 -10.03
N VAL A 23 -3.69 15.58 -9.23
CA VAL A 23 -4.92 16.27 -9.63
C VAL A 23 -4.89 17.68 -9.08
N ILE A 24 -5.05 18.68 -9.94
CA ILE A 24 -5.15 20.08 -9.56
C ILE A 24 -6.60 20.51 -9.72
N ASN A 25 -7.23 20.97 -8.64
CA ASN A 25 -8.52 21.67 -8.71
C ASN A 25 -8.28 23.18 -8.59
N TRP A 26 -8.77 23.91 -9.57
CA TRP A 26 -8.61 25.35 -9.66
C TRP A 26 -9.80 26.06 -9.00
N SER A 27 -9.53 26.99 -8.09
CA SER A 27 -10.56 27.81 -7.47
C SER A 27 -11.21 28.82 -8.42
N THR A 28 -10.64 29.00 -9.61
CA THR A 28 -11.20 29.82 -10.69
C THR A 28 -12.37 29.16 -11.43
N GLY A 29 -12.75 27.93 -11.05
CA GLY A 29 -13.83 27.17 -11.71
C GLY A 29 -13.40 26.49 -13.01
N LYS A 30 -12.11 26.56 -13.37
CA LYS A 30 -11.55 25.77 -14.47
C LYS A 30 -11.68 24.28 -14.15
N ALA A 31 -11.87 23.47 -15.20
CA ALA A 31 -11.89 22.02 -15.08
C ALA A 31 -10.61 21.51 -14.38
N PRO A 32 -10.71 20.47 -13.52
CA PRO A 32 -9.55 19.88 -12.89
C PRO A 32 -8.50 19.44 -13.91
N THR A 33 -7.23 19.59 -13.56
CA THR A 33 -6.12 19.13 -14.39
C THR A 33 -5.50 17.90 -13.78
N GLU A 34 -5.56 16.78 -14.49
CA GLU A 34 -4.94 15.52 -14.11
C GLU A 34 -3.59 15.36 -14.79
N GLY A 35 -2.63 14.74 -14.10
CA GLY A 35 -1.36 14.38 -14.69
C GLY A 35 -0.80 13.09 -14.10
N SER A 36 -0.06 12.36 -14.92
CA SER A 36 0.61 11.13 -14.52
C SER A 36 1.98 11.01 -15.19
N LYS A 37 2.92 10.39 -14.49
CA LYS A 37 4.25 10.02 -15.01
C LYS A 37 4.68 8.70 -14.42
N GLU A 38 5.66 8.07 -15.06
CA GLU A 38 6.28 6.85 -14.54
C GLU A 38 7.80 6.89 -14.64
N LYS A 39 8.44 6.09 -13.79
CA LYS A 39 9.88 5.83 -13.81
C LYS A 39 10.11 4.33 -13.84
N LYS A 40 10.91 3.88 -14.81
CA LYS A 40 11.30 2.48 -14.97
C LYS A 40 11.87 1.90 -13.67
N SER A 41 11.78 0.58 -13.54
CA SER A 41 12.28 -0.21 -12.41
C SER A 41 13.75 0.09 -12.11
N SER A 42 14.05 0.28 -10.83
CA SER A 42 15.41 0.49 -10.33
C SER A 42 15.48 0.02 -8.87
N PRO A 43 16.58 -0.61 -8.42
CA PRO A 43 16.71 -1.11 -7.05
C PRO A 43 16.43 -0.07 -5.95
N SER A 44 16.66 1.22 -6.23
CA SER A 44 16.43 2.33 -5.29
C SER A 44 15.01 2.88 -5.28
N ASN A 45 14.14 2.42 -6.20
CA ASN A 45 12.74 2.84 -6.24
C ASN A 45 11.98 2.27 -5.04
N THR A 46 11.19 3.13 -4.39
CA THR A 46 10.33 2.77 -3.26
C THR A 46 9.02 3.55 -3.33
N ASN A 47 7.98 3.12 -2.61
CA ASN A 47 6.74 3.90 -2.51
C ASN A 47 6.99 5.32 -1.99
N ASN A 48 7.78 5.48 -0.93
CA ASN A 48 8.04 6.82 -0.36
C ASN A 48 8.75 7.74 -1.37
N VAL A 49 9.69 7.20 -2.15
CA VAL A 49 10.33 7.97 -3.23
C VAL A 49 9.30 8.33 -4.31
N ALA A 50 8.37 7.43 -4.63
CA ALA A 50 7.31 7.69 -5.59
C ALA A 50 6.38 8.82 -5.14
N GLU A 51 5.94 8.79 -3.88
CA GLU A 51 5.05 9.79 -3.27
C GLU A 51 5.67 11.19 -3.27
N TYR A 52 6.92 11.29 -2.80
CA TYR A 52 7.69 12.54 -2.82
C TYR A 52 7.88 13.06 -4.25
N THR A 53 8.11 12.16 -5.21
CA THR A 53 8.28 12.52 -6.61
C THR A 53 6.95 13.00 -7.21
N ALA A 54 5.83 12.34 -6.90
CA ALA A 54 4.50 12.75 -7.34
C ALA A 54 4.12 14.14 -6.85
N LEU A 55 4.39 14.43 -5.57
CA LEU A 55 4.23 15.78 -5.03
C LEU A 55 5.07 16.80 -5.79
N LYS A 56 6.35 16.51 -6.04
CA LYS A 56 7.25 17.40 -6.79
C LYS A 56 6.74 17.67 -8.20
N GLU A 57 6.33 16.63 -8.92
CA GLU A 57 5.81 16.74 -10.28
C GLU A 57 4.48 17.51 -10.31
N GLY A 58 3.59 17.27 -9.34
CA GLY A 58 2.33 17.99 -9.19
C GLY A 58 2.52 19.48 -8.93
N ILE A 59 3.44 19.86 -8.02
CA ILE A 59 3.77 21.28 -7.78
C ILE A 59 4.41 21.91 -9.01
N SER A 60 5.34 21.21 -9.67
CA SER A 60 5.97 21.70 -10.91
C SER A 60 4.93 21.92 -12.00
N ASN A 61 3.96 21.02 -12.15
CA ASN A 61 2.89 21.13 -13.12
C ASN A 61 1.93 22.28 -12.79
N TYR A 62 1.53 22.42 -11.53
CA TYR A 62 0.71 23.55 -11.05
C TYR A 62 1.34 24.90 -11.40
N LEU A 63 2.64 25.07 -11.12
CA LEU A 63 3.39 26.28 -11.44
C LEU A 63 3.50 26.52 -12.95
N LYS A 64 3.81 25.47 -13.73
CA LYS A 64 3.88 25.54 -15.20
C LYS A 64 2.56 25.96 -15.84
N LEU A 65 1.44 25.59 -15.25
CA LEU A 65 0.09 25.97 -15.69
C LEU A 65 -0.33 27.37 -15.20
N GLY A 66 0.59 28.12 -14.58
CA GLY A 66 0.37 29.50 -14.14
C GLY A 66 -0.27 29.62 -12.76
N GLY A 67 -0.27 28.55 -11.96
CA GLY A 67 -0.73 28.57 -10.58
C GLY A 67 0.12 29.50 -9.71
N LYS A 68 -0.54 30.37 -8.93
CA LYS A 68 0.10 31.39 -8.07
C LYS A 68 -0.23 31.23 -6.58
N GLY A 69 -1.05 30.24 -6.25
CA GLY A 69 -1.54 30.01 -4.90
C GLY A 69 -2.62 30.99 -4.44
N PRO A 70 -3.06 30.89 -3.17
CA PRO A 70 -2.60 29.89 -2.21
C PRO A 70 -3.00 28.45 -2.60
N LEU A 71 -2.15 27.49 -2.26
CA LEU A 71 -2.30 26.08 -2.65
C LEU A 71 -2.44 25.19 -1.42
N GLN A 72 -3.50 24.39 -1.39
CA GLN A 72 -3.68 23.33 -0.41
C GLN A 72 -3.31 21.98 -1.02
N VAL A 73 -2.30 21.34 -0.48
CA VAL A 73 -1.79 20.05 -0.96
C VAL A 73 -2.37 18.94 -0.08
N TYR A 74 -2.89 17.90 -0.71
CA TYR A 74 -3.44 16.71 -0.07
C TYR A 74 -2.77 15.42 -0.55
N GLY A 75 -2.57 14.50 0.38
CA GLY A 75 -2.09 13.14 0.14
C GLY A 75 -2.54 12.21 1.25
N ASP A 76 -2.55 10.91 0.99
CA ASP A 76 -3.00 9.88 1.94
C ASP A 76 -1.84 9.25 2.75
N SER A 77 -0.60 9.58 2.43
CA SER A 77 0.57 9.23 3.23
C SER A 77 0.80 10.22 4.38
N LYS A 78 0.38 9.82 5.60
CA LYS A 78 0.65 10.60 6.83
C LYS A 78 2.13 10.92 7.01
N LEU A 79 3.01 9.99 6.64
CA LEU A 79 4.47 10.19 6.73
C LEU A 79 4.92 11.36 5.85
N VAL A 80 4.51 11.37 4.58
CA VAL A 80 4.91 12.42 3.62
C VAL A 80 4.33 13.75 4.06
N ILE A 81 3.04 13.80 4.42
CA ILE A 81 2.38 15.03 4.88
C ILE A 81 3.07 15.60 6.11
N ASN A 82 3.35 14.77 7.14
CA ASN A 82 3.99 15.24 8.37
C ASN A 82 5.43 15.72 8.13
N GLN A 83 6.18 15.04 7.26
CA GLN A 83 7.53 15.45 6.90
C GLN A 83 7.56 16.73 6.06
N MET A 84 6.67 16.86 5.07
CA MET A 84 6.53 18.08 4.26
C MET A 84 6.04 19.29 5.08
N SER A 85 5.24 19.04 6.11
CA SER A 85 4.81 20.06 7.08
C SER A 85 5.90 20.43 8.10
N GLY A 86 7.06 19.76 8.08
CA GLY A 86 8.16 19.99 9.03
C GLY A 86 7.93 19.41 10.44
N THR A 87 6.82 18.72 10.68
CA THR A 87 6.51 18.12 11.99
C THR A 87 7.37 16.90 12.27
N TRP A 88 7.73 16.13 11.23
CA TRP A 88 8.55 14.92 11.34
C TRP A 88 9.87 15.09 10.59
N LYS A 89 10.95 14.51 11.15
CA LYS A 89 12.28 14.55 10.53
C LYS A 89 12.36 13.60 9.33
N ILE A 90 13.15 14.00 8.33
CA ILE A 90 13.50 13.18 7.17
C ILE A 90 14.93 12.66 7.37
N ASN A 91 15.08 11.36 7.61
CA ASN A 91 16.40 10.74 7.82
C ASN A 91 16.97 10.11 6.53
N ASN A 92 16.13 9.86 5.53
CA ASN A 92 16.57 9.27 4.27
C ASN A 92 17.13 10.37 3.37
N GLN A 93 18.42 10.27 2.98
CA GLN A 93 19.09 11.30 2.19
C GLN A 93 18.40 11.58 0.85
N ASN A 94 17.92 10.54 0.16
CA ASN A 94 17.24 10.72 -1.13
C ASN A 94 15.92 11.50 -0.97
N LEU A 95 15.13 11.19 0.06
CA LEU A 95 13.90 11.94 0.36
C LEU A 95 14.20 13.37 0.78
N LEU A 96 15.30 13.59 1.51
CA LEU A 96 15.74 14.92 1.91
C LEU A 96 16.09 15.79 0.69
N GLU A 97 16.78 15.24 -0.31
CA GLU A 97 17.09 15.97 -1.53
C GLU A 97 15.83 16.30 -2.34
N ILE A 98 14.86 15.39 -2.43
CA ILE A 98 13.57 15.68 -3.09
C ILE A 98 12.80 16.77 -2.32
N ASN A 99 12.78 16.70 -0.99
CA ASN A 99 12.16 17.73 -0.14
C ASN A 99 12.79 19.11 -0.35
N LYS A 100 14.13 19.20 -0.41
CA LYS A 100 14.84 20.45 -0.71
C LYS A 100 14.46 21.02 -2.08
N GLN A 101 14.31 20.17 -3.10
CA GLN A 101 13.87 20.60 -4.42
C GLN A 101 12.46 21.19 -4.36
N ILE A 102 11.53 20.53 -3.67
CA ILE A 102 10.16 21.04 -3.49
C ILE A 102 10.17 22.38 -2.74
N ALA A 103 10.90 22.47 -1.63
CA ALA A 103 11.00 23.68 -0.83
C ALA A 103 11.62 24.84 -1.64
N SER A 104 12.62 24.54 -2.47
CA SER A 104 13.25 25.52 -3.37
C SER A 104 12.26 26.07 -4.39
N GLU A 105 11.46 25.21 -5.04
CA GLU A 105 10.42 25.63 -5.99
C GLU A 105 9.33 26.48 -5.31
N ILE A 106 8.85 26.05 -4.14
CA ILE A 106 7.87 26.80 -3.35
C ILE A 106 8.40 28.20 -3.01
N LYS A 107 9.65 28.27 -2.52
CA LYS A 107 10.28 29.54 -2.14
C LYS A 107 10.52 30.45 -3.35
N LYS A 108 11.04 29.89 -4.46
CA LYS A 108 11.33 30.63 -5.70
C LYS A 108 10.09 31.31 -6.28
N HIS A 109 8.93 30.67 -6.13
CA HIS A 109 7.66 31.17 -6.65
C HIS A 109 6.80 31.89 -5.60
N ASP A 110 7.32 32.13 -4.39
CA ASP A 110 6.58 32.69 -3.25
C ASP A 110 5.22 32.01 -3.01
N LEU A 111 5.18 30.69 -3.20
CA LEU A 111 3.94 29.93 -3.18
C LEU A 111 3.51 29.64 -1.73
N LYS A 112 2.35 30.16 -1.34
CA LYS A 112 1.75 29.83 -0.03
C LYS A 112 1.15 28.43 -0.07
N VAL A 113 1.86 27.45 0.51
CA VAL A 113 1.45 26.04 0.54
C VAL A 113 1.06 25.61 1.94
N LYS A 114 -0.03 24.85 2.05
CA LYS A 114 -0.39 24.07 3.23
C LYS A 114 -0.52 22.61 2.85
N PHE A 115 -0.07 21.71 3.73
CA PHE A 115 -0.20 20.27 3.54
C PHE A 115 -1.29 19.73 4.46
N GLY A 116 -2.10 18.81 3.94
CA GLY A 116 -3.19 18.16 4.66
C GLY A 116 -3.23 16.67 4.35
N TRP A 117 -3.51 15.86 5.36
CA TRP A 117 -3.74 14.44 5.16
C TRP A 117 -5.22 14.20 4.84
N VAL A 118 -5.49 13.32 3.89
CA VAL A 118 -6.84 12.82 3.59
C VAL A 118 -6.84 11.29 3.63
N PRO A 119 -7.97 10.65 3.99
CA PRO A 119 -8.12 9.21 3.80
C PRO A 119 -7.95 8.80 2.33
N ARG A 120 -7.44 7.59 2.07
CA ARG A 120 -7.19 7.08 0.71
C ARG A 120 -8.45 7.06 -0.15
N GLU A 121 -9.60 6.84 0.48
CA GLU A 121 -10.92 6.85 -0.15
C GLU A 121 -11.28 8.22 -0.73
N GLN A 122 -10.62 9.29 -0.28
CA GLN A 122 -10.77 10.66 -0.80
C GLN A 122 -9.66 11.04 -1.79
N ASN A 123 -8.69 10.16 -2.05
CA ASN A 123 -7.55 10.39 -2.95
C ASN A 123 -7.54 9.46 -4.18
N THR A 124 -8.68 8.84 -4.49
CA THR A 124 -8.80 7.76 -5.49
C THR A 124 -8.34 8.16 -6.90
N THR A 125 -8.54 9.42 -7.30
CA THR A 125 -8.15 9.87 -8.65
C THR A 125 -6.64 9.95 -8.78
N ALA A 126 -5.94 10.51 -7.78
CA ALA A 126 -4.49 10.56 -7.78
C ALA A 126 -3.89 9.15 -7.70
N ASP A 127 -4.47 8.27 -6.89
CA ASP A 127 -4.09 6.85 -6.78
C ASP A 127 -4.18 6.10 -8.11
N ARG A 128 -5.31 6.26 -8.82
CA ARG A 128 -5.48 5.69 -10.16
C ARG A 128 -4.42 6.19 -11.13
N LEU A 129 -4.08 7.48 -11.10
CA LEU A 129 -3.06 8.09 -11.97
C LEU A 129 -1.64 7.66 -11.59
N ALA A 130 -1.42 7.26 -10.33
CA ALA A 130 -0.13 6.80 -9.84
C ALA A 130 0.14 5.32 -10.14
N MET A 131 -0.82 4.57 -10.70
CA MET A 131 -0.60 3.18 -11.11
C MET A 131 0.26 3.11 -12.38
N PRO A 132 1.41 2.42 -12.36
CA PRO A 132 2.22 2.17 -13.55
C PRO A 132 1.40 1.55 -14.68
N GLY A 133 1.63 1.99 -15.92
CA GLY A 133 0.85 1.51 -17.06
C GLY A 133 -0.57 2.09 -17.18
N SER A 134 -1.00 2.97 -16.26
CA SER A 134 -2.23 3.77 -16.40
C SER A 134 -2.05 4.93 -17.40
N SER A 135 -1.46 4.68 -18.57
CA SER A 135 -1.48 5.67 -19.65
C SER A 135 -2.94 6.00 -19.97
N SER A 136 -3.31 7.28 -19.86
CA SER A 136 -4.67 7.78 -20.05
C SER A 136 -5.20 7.36 -21.43
N LYS A 137 -5.94 6.25 -21.47
CA LYS A 137 -6.81 5.85 -22.57
C LYS A 137 -8.20 5.67 -21.98
N ASN A 138 -9.14 6.37 -22.59
CA ASN A 138 -10.56 6.31 -22.32
C ASN A 138 -11.05 4.87 -22.11
N SER A 139 -11.90 4.73 -21.10
CA SER A 139 -12.88 3.67 -20.89
C SER A 139 -12.39 2.26 -20.56
N SER A 140 -13.24 1.65 -19.73
CA SER A 140 -13.35 0.23 -19.40
C SER A 140 -12.40 -0.33 -18.34
N LYS A 141 -13.03 -0.63 -17.20
CA LYS A 141 -12.70 -1.63 -16.18
C LYS A 141 -11.56 -2.57 -16.59
N THR A 142 -10.52 -2.63 -15.77
CA THR A 142 -9.98 -3.92 -15.29
C THR A 142 -9.18 -3.68 -14.02
N SER A 143 -9.69 -4.28 -12.96
CA SER A 143 -9.21 -4.25 -11.59
C SER A 143 -8.04 -5.20 -11.40
N SER A 144 -6.94 -4.71 -10.83
CA SER A 144 -6.01 -5.54 -10.04
C SER A 144 -5.06 -4.67 -9.21
N LYS A 145 -5.49 -4.26 -8.02
CA LYS A 145 -4.63 -4.01 -6.86
C LYS A 145 -5.46 -4.28 -5.61
N ALA A 146 -4.81 -4.86 -4.59
CA ALA A 146 -5.43 -5.30 -3.35
C ALA A 146 -6.37 -4.22 -2.80
N SER A 147 -7.67 -4.47 -2.92
CA SER A 147 -8.71 -3.67 -2.29
C SER A 147 -8.40 -3.60 -0.81
N SER A 148 -8.41 -2.40 -0.23
CA SER A 148 -8.54 -2.22 1.21
C SER A 148 -9.88 -2.86 1.63
N ILE A 149 -9.85 -4.17 1.89
CA ILE A 149 -11.01 -4.90 2.41
C ILE A 149 -11.21 -4.35 3.81
N LYS A 150 -12.33 -3.66 4.02
CA LYS A 150 -12.69 -3.17 5.34
C LYS A 150 -12.76 -4.34 6.31
N PRO A 151 -12.32 -4.19 7.57
CA PRO A 151 -12.29 -5.29 8.53
C PRO A 151 -13.60 -6.10 8.61
N GLU A 152 -14.74 -5.43 8.48
CA GLU A 152 -16.08 -6.02 8.50
C GLU A 152 -16.43 -6.89 7.27
N GLU A 153 -15.72 -6.71 6.15
CA GLU A 153 -15.93 -7.46 4.90
C GLU A 153 -15.00 -8.68 4.79
N ARG A 154 -14.13 -8.89 5.78
CA ARG A 154 -13.15 -9.99 5.79
C ARG A 154 -13.83 -11.33 6.03
N LYS A 155 -13.38 -12.31 5.26
CA LYS A 155 -13.90 -13.69 5.34
C LYS A 155 -13.00 -14.51 6.25
N PHE A 156 -13.63 -15.20 7.19
CA PHE A 156 -12.98 -16.12 8.12
C PHE A 156 -13.38 -17.55 7.80
N VAL A 157 -12.43 -18.47 7.98
CA VAL A 157 -12.62 -19.90 7.70
C VAL A 157 -12.91 -20.68 8.98
N ALA A 158 -12.33 -20.22 10.10
CA ALA A 158 -12.49 -20.80 11.41
C ALA A 158 -12.95 -19.72 12.40
N ASP A 159 -13.62 -20.15 13.47
CA ASP A 159 -13.91 -19.26 14.60
C ASP A 159 -12.58 -18.83 15.24
N VAL A 160 -12.35 -17.52 15.23
CA VAL A 160 -11.14 -16.87 15.75
C VAL A 160 -10.96 -17.16 17.25
N ASN A 161 -12.03 -17.55 17.94
CA ASN A 161 -12.04 -17.72 19.38
C ASN A 161 -11.83 -19.16 19.88
N SER A 162 -11.91 -20.17 19.00
CA SER A 162 -11.85 -21.60 19.37
C SER A 162 -10.45 -22.23 19.26
N SER A 163 -9.48 -21.51 18.70
CA SER A 163 -8.14 -22.03 18.45
C SER A 163 -7.24 -22.01 19.71
N SER A 164 -6.52 -23.11 19.96
CA SER A 164 -5.56 -23.27 21.06
C SER A 164 -4.24 -22.53 20.78
N LEU A 165 -4.30 -21.19 20.68
CA LEU A 165 -3.15 -20.33 20.38
C LEU A 165 -2.62 -19.64 21.63
N SER A 166 -1.36 -19.23 21.58
CA SER A 166 -0.81 -18.36 22.62
C SER A 166 -1.58 -17.02 22.63
N PRO A 167 -1.85 -16.44 23.82
CA PRO A 167 -2.59 -15.17 23.91
C PRO A 167 -1.96 -14.05 23.07
N GLN A 168 -0.62 -13.98 23.04
CA GLN A 168 0.13 -12.98 22.28
C GLN A 168 -0.04 -13.14 20.75
N LEU A 169 -0.09 -14.38 20.25
CA LEU A 169 -0.32 -14.63 18.82
C LEU A 169 -1.75 -14.25 18.42
N ARG A 170 -2.73 -14.58 19.27
CA ARG A 170 -4.14 -14.24 19.04
C ARG A 170 -4.36 -12.73 18.99
N LEU A 171 -3.73 -11.96 19.89
CA LEU A 171 -3.78 -10.50 19.85
C LEU A 171 -3.23 -9.93 18.54
N LYS A 172 -2.07 -10.42 18.07
CA LYS A 172 -1.47 -9.97 16.81
C LYS A 172 -2.31 -10.31 15.58
N ILE A 173 -2.95 -11.49 15.58
CA ILE A 173 -3.88 -11.89 14.51
C ILE A 173 -5.10 -10.96 14.52
N ASN A 174 -5.67 -10.67 15.69
CA ASN A 174 -6.80 -9.75 15.82
C ASN A 174 -6.43 -8.33 15.38
N GLU A 175 -5.28 -7.80 15.81
CA GLU A 175 -4.78 -6.49 15.37
C GLU A 175 -4.72 -6.41 13.84
N LEU A 176 -4.11 -7.41 13.19
CA LEU A 176 -4.04 -7.49 11.73
C LEU A 176 -5.43 -7.56 11.09
N ASN A 177 -6.33 -8.37 11.64
CA ASN A 177 -7.71 -8.51 11.15
C ASN A 177 -8.51 -7.21 11.29
N THR A 178 -8.21 -6.36 12.27
CA THR A 178 -8.86 -5.05 12.46
C THR A 178 -8.21 -3.90 11.69
N GLU A 179 -7.00 -4.08 11.19
CA GLU A 179 -6.28 -3.04 10.45
C GLU A 179 -6.74 -3.03 8.98
N PRO A 180 -7.30 -1.93 8.44
CA PRO A 180 -7.87 -1.89 7.08
C PRO A 180 -6.86 -2.18 5.97
N SER A 181 -5.58 -1.83 6.18
CA SER A 181 -4.51 -2.04 5.21
C SER A 181 -3.19 -2.35 5.92
N PRO A 182 -2.98 -3.61 6.35
CA PRO A 182 -1.81 -3.97 7.14
C PRO A 182 -0.52 -3.85 6.34
N GLY A 183 0.47 -3.20 6.94
CA GLY A 183 1.78 -3.00 6.31
C GLY A 183 2.64 -4.27 6.27
N PHE A 184 3.63 -4.28 5.38
CA PHE A 184 4.61 -5.38 5.25
C PHE A 184 5.25 -5.79 6.59
N LYS A 185 5.59 -4.80 7.43
CA LYS A 185 6.23 -5.02 8.74
C LYS A 185 5.32 -5.83 9.68
N SER A 186 4.01 -5.56 9.68
CA SER A 186 3.02 -6.27 10.50
C SER A 186 3.00 -7.76 10.15
N PHE A 187 2.98 -8.10 8.87
CA PHE A 187 3.06 -9.49 8.41
C PHE A 187 4.43 -10.13 8.67
N ALA A 188 5.53 -9.42 8.45
CA ALA A 188 6.88 -9.94 8.67
C ALA A 188 7.15 -10.28 10.15
N GLN A 189 6.51 -9.54 11.06
CA GLN A 189 6.60 -9.76 12.50
C GLN A 189 5.60 -10.78 13.03
N LEU A 190 4.56 -11.12 12.26
CA LEU A 190 3.62 -12.16 12.58
C LEU A 190 4.31 -13.53 12.50
N LYS A 191 4.54 -14.13 13.66
CA LYS A 191 5.20 -15.43 13.83
C LYS A 191 4.48 -16.23 14.90
N VAL A 192 4.40 -17.54 14.69
CA VAL A 192 3.81 -18.47 15.66
C VAL A 192 4.62 -18.50 16.97
N GLY A 193 5.94 -18.31 16.90
CA GLY A 193 6.82 -18.27 18.08
C GLY A 193 7.12 -19.65 18.69
N GLY A 194 6.64 -20.73 18.08
CA GLY A 194 6.82 -22.12 18.50
C GLY A 194 6.08 -23.08 17.57
N MET A 195 5.80 -24.31 18.04
CA MET A 195 4.93 -25.27 17.35
C MET A 195 3.54 -25.29 18.02
N ASP A 196 2.49 -25.30 17.20
CA ASP A 196 1.11 -25.50 17.63
C ASP A 196 0.50 -26.75 16.96
N SER A 197 -0.79 -26.99 17.22
CA SER A 197 -1.56 -28.10 16.66
C SER A 197 -1.61 -28.11 15.14
N PHE A 198 -1.52 -26.95 14.47
CA PHE A 198 -1.59 -26.83 13.01
C PHE A 198 -0.22 -26.94 12.33
N SER A 199 0.87 -26.68 13.06
CA SER A 199 2.24 -26.69 12.50
C SER A 199 2.64 -28.05 11.91
N ARG A 200 2.12 -29.15 12.44
CA ARG A 200 2.46 -30.52 12.00
C ARG A 200 1.43 -31.17 11.08
N LYS A 201 0.23 -30.59 10.94
CA LYS A 201 -0.82 -31.15 10.08
C LYS A 201 -0.39 -31.15 8.62
N LYS A 202 -0.76 -32.23 7.91
CA LYS A 202 -0.57 -32.37 6.47
C LYS A 202 -1.59 -31.51 5.70
N LEU A 203 -1.35 -31.32 4.40
CA LEU A 203 -2.20 -30.45 3.58
C LEU A 203 -3.64 -30.97 3.53
N GLU A 204 -3.81 -32.28 3.43
CA GLU A 204 -5.10 -32.93 3.30
C GLU A 204 -5.96 -32.70 4.56
N GLU A 205 -5.36 -32.87 5.75
CA GLU A 205 -6.01 -32.58 7.04
C GLU A 205 -6.39 -31.10 7.17
N LEU A 206 -5.52 -30.20 6.72
CA LEU A 206 -5.78 -28.76 6.73
C LEU A 206 -6.91 -28.37 5.77
N GLN A 207 -7.01 -29.03 4.62
CA GLN A 207 -8.07 -28.81 3.63
C GLN A 207 -9.42 -29.30 4.14
N GLU A 208 -9.43 -30.43 4.86
CA GLU A 208 -10.64 -30.96 5.50
C GLU A 208 -11.14 -30.01 6.59
N GLU A 209 -10.26 -29.59 7.50
CA GLU A 209 -10.61 -28.71 8.63
C GLU A 209 -10.99 -27.29 8.18
N ALA A 210 -10.32 -26.77 7.15
CA ALA A 210 -10.64 -25.46 6.56
C ALA A 210 -11.85 -25.50 5.60
N GLY A 211 -12.26 -26.68 5.18
CA GLY A 211 -13.34 -26.90 4.24
C GLY A 211 -13.00 -26.57 2.77
N LYS A 212 -13.94 -26.95 1.90
CA LYS A 212 -13.77 -26.90 0.43
C LYS A 212 -13.54 -25.49 -0.09
N LYS A 213 -14.25 -24.48 0.46
CA LYS A 213 -14.17 -23.09 -0.01
C LYS A 213 -12.78 -22.49 0.22
N ALA A 214 -12.20 -22.66 1.41
CA ALA A 214 -10.86 -22.19 1.72
C ALA A 214 -9.81 -22.93 0.89
N SER A 215 -9.97 -24.24 0.74
CA SER A 215 -9.12 -25.08 -0.10
C SER A 215 -9.09 -24.61 -1.55
N SER A 216 -10.23 -24.30 -2.16
CA SER A 216 -10.29 -23.76 -3.52
C SER A 216 -9.60 -22.39 -3.63
N ILE A 217 -9.75 -21.51 -2.64
CA ILE A 217 -9.08 -20.20 -2.63
C ILE A 217 -7.56 -20.37 -2.64
N VAL A 218 -7.01 -21.19 -1.72
CA VAL A 218 -5.55 -21.37 -1.65
C VAL A 218 -4.99 -22.11 -2.86
N GLN A 219 -5.75 -23.02 -3.46
CA GLN A 219 -5.36 -23.70 -4.70
C GLN A 219 -5.29 -22.72 -5.86
N ASN A 220 -6.26 -21.81 -5.99
CA ASN A 220 -6.25 -20.79 -7.04
C ASN A 220 -5.08 -19.81 -6.88
N GLU A 221 -4.77 -19.41 -5.64
CA GLU A 221 -3.67 -18.48 -5.34
C GLU A 221 -2.28 -19.14 -5.46
N PHE A 222 -2.16 -20.42 -5.13
CA PHE A 222 -0.90 -21.15 -5.11
C PHE A 222 -0.97 -22.49 -5.88
N PRO A 223 -1.29 -22.51 -7.18
CA PRO A 223 -1.70 -23.71 -7.92
C PRO A 223 -0.65 -24.81 -7.99
N LYS A 224 0.64 -24.46 -7.89
CA LYS A 224 1.77 -25.42 -8.01
C LYS A 224 2.58 -25.56 -6.72
N ASN A 225 2.20 -24.90 -5.63
CA ASN A 225 3.03 -24.83 -4.42
C ASN A 225 2.26 -25.30 -3.19
N LEU A 226 2.30 -26.63 -2.96
CA LEU A 226 1.60 -27.30 -1.87
C LEU A 226 2.03 -26.77 -0.48
N THR A 227 3.30 -26.39 -0.32
CA THR A 227 3.83 -25.82 0.92
C THR A 227 3.21 -24.45 1.22
N HIS A 228 3.01 -23.61 0.19
CA HIS A 228 2.33 -22.32 0.34
C HIS A 228 0.85 -22.48 0.63
N GLN A 229 0.17 -23.43 -0.05
CA GLN A 229 -1.22 -23.78 0.25
C GLN A 229 -1.38 -24.19 1.71
N ALA A 230 -0.56 -25.12 2.20
CA ALA A 230 -0.59 -25.57 3.58
C ALA A 230 -0.32 -24.42 4.55
N SER A 231 0.64 -23.54 4.24
CA SER A 231 0.95 -22.38 5.08
C SER A 231 -0.20 -21.38 5.17
N ALA A 232 -0.90 -21.14 4.06
CA ALA A 232 -2.06 -20.25 4.03
C ALA A 232 -3.22 -20.83 4.84
N LEU A 233 -3.55 -22.12 4.66
CA LEU A 233 -4.60 -22.79 5.45
C LEU A 233 -4.30 -22.78 6.94
N ARG A 234 -3.04 -23.02 7.34
CA ARG A 234 -2.65 -22.91 8.75
C ARG A 234 -2.90 -21.50 9.30
N TRP A 235 -2.62 -20.45 8.54
CA TRP A 235 -2.94 -19.08 8.99
C TRP A 235 -4.44 -18.83 9.09
N MET A 236 -5.22 -19.34 8.14
CA MET A 236 -6.69 -19.23 8.16
C MET A 236 -7.30 -19.94 9.37
N LEU A 237 -6.84 -21.16 9.68
CA LEU A 237 -7.28 -21.94 10.84
C LEU A 237 -6.86 -21.33 12.18
N ARG A 238 -5.81 -20.51 12.19
CA ARG A 238 -5.42 -19.68 13.33
C ARG A 238 -6.27 -18.42 13.49
N GLY A 239 -7.24 -18.20 12.61
CA GLY A 239 -8.17 -17.07 12.67
C GLY A 239 -7.70 -15.82 11.90
N LEU A 240 -6.63 -15.90 11.11
CA LEU A 240 -6.29 -14.82 10.18
C LEU A 240 -7.27 -14.85 9.00
N SER A 241 -7.79 -13.70 8.57
CA SER A 241 -8.75 -13.67 7.46
C SER A 241 -8.15 -14.23 6.16
N THR A 242 -9.00 -14.70 5.25
CA THR A 242 -8.56 -15.41 4.05
C THR A 242 -7.59 -14.60 3.19
N ASP A 243 -7.88 -13.31 2.99
CA ASP A 243 -7.07 -12.39 2.21
C ASP A 243 -5.69 -12.15 2.86
N LEU A 244 -5.69 -11.93 4.18
CA LEU A 244 -4.47 -11.68 4.95
C LEU A 244 -3.60 -12.94 5.06
N ALA A 245 -4.18 -14.13 5.15
CA ALA A 245 -3.46 -15.40 5.17
C ALA A 245 -2.70 -15.65 3.87
N VAL A 246 -3.34 -15.39 2.72
CA VAL A 246 -2.68 -15.45 1.41
C VAL A 246 -1.55 -14.42 1.34
N ARG A 247 -1.83 -13.17 1.75
CA ARG A 247 -0.84 -12.09 1.75
C ARG A 247 0.37 -12.38 2.64
N LYS A 248 0.14 -12.96 3.82
CA LYS A 248 1.18 -13.37 4.75
C LYS A 248 2.15 -14.36 4.10
N VAL A 249 1.63 -15.37 3.42
CA VAL A 249 2.47 -16.37 2.72
C VAL A 249 3.27 -15.72 1.59
N GLN A 250 2.68 -14.83 0.80
CA GLN A 250 3.39 -14.09 -0.24
C GLN A 250 4.57 -13.27 0.32
N ILE A 251 4.37 -12.61 1.46
CA ILE A 251 5.41 -11.84 2.16
C ILE A 251 6.52 -12.76 2.69
N ASP A 252 6.18 -13.91 3.28
CA ASP A 252 7.18 -14.87 3.75
C ASP A 252 8.04 -15.41 2.59
N VAL A 253 7.42 -15.65 1.44
CA VAL A 253 8.14 -16.01 0.20
C VAL A 253 9.08 -14.90 -0.23
N GLU A 254 8.64 -13.64 -0.21
CA GLU A 254 9.47 -12.49 -0.54
C GLU A 254 10.69 -12.37 0.38
N ILE A 255 10.49 -12.54 1.69
CA ILE A 255 11.56 -12.53 2.70
C ILE A 255 12.55 -13.67 2.44
N SER A 256 12.05 -14.88 2.15
CA SER A 256 12.89 -16.05 1.91
C SER A 256 13.78 -15.90 0.67
N LYS A 257 13.27 -15.26 -0.39
CA LYS A 257 14.03 -14.96 -1.61
C LYS A 257 15.12 -13.92 -1.38
N LYS A 258 14.85 -12.91 -0.54
CA LYS A 258 15.84 -11.88 -0.17
C LYS A 258 17.00 -12.40 0.67
N LYS A 259 16.79 -13.45 1.48
CA LYS A 259 17.84 -14.08 2.30
C LYS A 259 18.78 -15.02 1.53
N LYS A 260 18.41 -15.44 0.32
CA LYS A 260 19.20 -16.34 -0.54
C LYS A 260 20.09 -15.60 -1.55
N ARG A 261 20.03 -14.27 -1.54
CA ARG A 261 20.89 -13.36 -2.32
C ARG A 261 21.92 -12.75 -1.39
#